data_AF-A0A0E0KIK7-F1
#
_entry.id   AF-A0A0E0KIK7-F1
#
_cell.length_a   1.000
_cell.length_b   1.000
_cell.length_c   1.000
_cell.angle_alpha   90.00
_cell.angle_beta   90.00
_cell.angle_gamma   90.00
#
_symmetry.space_group_name_H-M   'P 1'
#
loop_
_entity.id
_entity.type
_entity.pdbx_description
1 polymer ?
#
loop_
_entity_poly.entity_id
_entity_poly.type
_entity_poly.pdbx_seq_one_letter_code
_entity_poly.pdbx_strand_id
1 'polypeptide(L)'
;MVVGRPSSSSVARVVVLLAAAMLLSPLSPCCCVSAAGGGEARRREKQQQLHPVILIPGAGGNQLEARLTEEYSPSSLACRVWPVVRGRGGWFRLWFDPSVVVAPLTRCFADRMTLFYDSVADDYRNAPGVETRVSDFGSTSTLRYLDPNLKLLTGYMNVLASTLEKAGYEEGFNLFGAPYDFRYGLAGPGHPSRVGSAYLERLRKLVESACAANGGKPAILVAHSLGGLYALQMVARSPPAWRAANVKRLVTLSAPWGGSVQEMLTFASGNTLGVPFVNASLIRDEQRTAESNLWLLPAPRVFGNTTLVVSRHHNRSYSAKNMTQFLRDIGFDEGVEPYRERIRPLVETLPEPGVPVTCLVGTGVDTVESLVYGEGGFEAGPEKVVYGDGDGTVNLDSLVGPINAWSDSPEQVVEVVELPEVSHSGILKDKSALDQILRVIDAINLNATTSASSINRSSQDVLYN
;
A
#
# COMPACT_ATOMS: atom_id res chain seq x y z
N MET A 1 15.89 60.82 -34.18
CA MET A 1 15.08 61.97 -34.63
C MET A 1 14.07 61.47 -35.65
N VAL A 2 12.78 61.71 -35.37
CA VAL A 2 11.61 61.72 -36.28
C VAL A 2 11.32 60.40 -37.03
N VAL A 3 10.47 59.51 -36.51
CA VAL A 3 8.98 59.49 -36.55
C VAL A 3 8.42 59.33 -37.98
N GLY A 4 7.67 58.24 -38.18
CA GLY A 4 6.83 58.04 -39.37
C GLY A 4 6.15 56.67 -39.45
N ARG A 5 5.02 56.50 -38.74
CA ARG A 5 3.85 55.70 -39.21
C ARG A 5 2.87 56.71 -39.85
N PRO A 6 1.99 56.37 -40.82
CA PRO A 6 1.07 55.21 -40.77
C PRO A 6 0.56 54.59 -42.11
N SER A 7 -0.32 53.59 -41.94
CA SER A 7 -1.52 53.21 -42.73
C SER A 7 -1.42 52.28 -43.96
N SER A 8 -2.02 51.09 -43.79
CA SER A 8 -3.14 50.51 -44.58
C SER A 8 -3.04 50.43 -46.12
N SER A 9 -2.83 49.23 -46.67
CA SER A 9 -3.67 48.60 -47.74
C SER A 9 -3.04 47.30 -48.31
N SER A 10 -3.89 46.45 -48.91
CA SER A 10 -3.68 45.11 -49.52
C SER A 10 -3.63 43.95 -48.52
N VAL A 11 -4.71 43.24 -48.16
CA VAL A 11 -5.85 42.67 -48.91
C VAL A 11 -5.44 41.66 -50.00
N ALA A 12 -5.83 40.41 -49.71
CA ALA A 12 -6.14 39.29 -50.59
C ALA A 12 -5.00 38.60 -51.35
N ARG A 13 -4.61 37.41 -50.86
CA ARG A 13 -4.24 36.28 -51.72
C ARG A 13 -4.37 34.93 -50.99
N VAL A 14 -5.13 34.05 -51.62
CA VAL A 14 -5.18 32.58 -51.51
C VAL A 14 -6.09 31.97 -50.42
N VAL A 15 -7.38 31.99 -50.71
CA VAL A 15 -8.29 30.86 -50.47
C VAL A 15 -9.15 30.71 -51.73
N VAL A 16 -9.53 29.47 -52.06
CA VAL A 16 -10.49 29.02 -53.09
C VAL A 16 -9.87 28.70 -54.46
N LEU A 17 -9.74 27.39 -54.73
CA LEU A 17 -10.26 26.72 -55.95
C LEU A 17 -10.05 25.20 -55.83
N LEU A 18 -11.01 24.58 -55.13
CA LEU A 18 -11.32 23.14 -55.21
C LEU A 18 -12.68 23.05 -55.90
N ALA A 19 -12.72 22.67 -57.17
CA ALA A 19 -13.88 21.99 -57.78
C ALA A 19 -13.57 21.55 -59.22
N ALA A 20 -14.02 20.33 -59.52
CA ALA A 20 -14.27 19.73 -60.84
C ALA A 20 -13.08 19.22 -61.66
N ALA A 21 -12.80 17.91 -61.53
CA ALA A 21 -13.04 16.96 -62.63
C ALA A 21 -12.71 15.52 -62.15
N MET A 22 -13.76 14.77 -61.80
CA MET A 22 -13.75 13.31 -61.91
C MET A 22 -13.71 12.93 -63.39
N LEU A 23 -12.95 11.89 -63.76
CA LEU A 23 -13.42 10.75 -64.57
C LEU A 23 -12.28 9.72 -64.77
N LEU A 24 -12.58 8.48 -64.33
CA LEU A 24 -12.19 7.17 -64.88
C LEU A 24 -10.73 6.68 -64.75
N SER A 25 -10.51 5.73 -63.84
CA SER A 25 -9.62 4.56 -64.04
C SER A 25 -10.04 3.40 -63.10
N PRO A 26 -10.06 2.14 -63.56
CA PRO A 26 -10.65 1.03 -62.84
C PRO A 26 -9.72 0.40 -61.80
N LEU A 27 -10.35 -0.32 -60.88
CA LEU A 27 -9.83 -0.99 -59.69
C LEU A 27 -8.72 -2.01 -59.97
N SER A 28 -7.70 -2.03 -59.11
CA SER A 28 -6.93 -3.23 -58.76
C SER A 28 -6.88 -3.34 -57.22
N PRO A 29 -7.35 -4.44 -56.62
CA PRO A 29 -7.34 -4.60 -55.17
C PRO A 29 -5.95 -5.07 -54.74
N CYS A 30 -5.06 -4.13 -54.43
CA CYS A 30 -3.85 -4.47 -53.68
C CYS A 30 -4.24 -4.63 -52.22
N CYS A 31 -4.26 -5.89 -51.76
CA CYS A 31 -4.43 -6.28 -50.37
C CYS A 31 -3.27 -5.73 -49.52
N CYS A 32 -3.39 -4.48 -49.07
CA CYS A 32 -2.62 -3.98 -47.95
C CYS A 32 -3.45 -4.20 -46.68
N VAL A 33 -3.48 -5.45 -46.21
CA VAL A 33 -3.91 -5.74 -44.84
C VAL A 33 -2.97 -5.00 -43.92
N SER A 34 -3.49 -3.99 -43.22
CA SER A 34 -2.78 -3.27 -42.18
C SER A 34 -2.33 -4.26 -41.10
N ALA A 35 -1.06 -4.66 -41.14
CA ALA A 35 -0.44 -5.54 -40.15
C ALA A 35 -0.40 -4.91 -38.73
N ALA A 36 -0.72 -3.62 -38.60
CA ALA A 36 -0.79 -2.92 -37.33
C ALA A 36 -2.07 -3.25 -36.52
N GLY A 37 -3.21 -3.53 -37.19
CA GLY A 37 -4.49 -3.78 -36.51
C GLY A 37 -4.61 -5.17 -35.86
N GLY A 38 -3.94 -6.18 -36.41
CA GLY A 38 -4.00 -7.56 -35.88
C GLY A 38 -3.21 -7.75 -34.59
N GLY A 39 -2.12 -6.99 -34.39
CA GLY A 39 -1.30 -7.06 -33.17
C GLY A 39 -2.00 -6.47 -31.95
N GLU A 40 -2.64 -5.31 -32.11
CA GLU A 40 -3.40 -4.67 -31.03
C GLU A 40 -4.67 -5.43 -30.66
N ALA A 41 -5.42 -5.94 -31.65
CA ALA A 41 -6.61 -6.75 -31.39
C ALA A 41 -6.27 -8.03 -30.61
N ARG A 42 -5.22 -8.75 -31.03
CA ARG A 42 -4.78 -10.00 -30.38
C ARG A 42 -4.18 -9.74 -28.99
N ARG A 43 -3.53 -8.59 -28.78
CA ARG A 43 -3.06 -8.14 -27.45
C ARG A 43 -4.24 -7.85 -26.52
N ARG A 44 -5.27 -7.14 -27.01
CA ARG A 44 -6.49 -6.86 -26.24
C ARG A 44 -7.27 -8.12 -25.89
N GLU A 45 -7.36 -9.09 -26.80
CA GLU A 45 -7.96 -10.39 -26.51
C GLU A 45 -7.20 -11.13 -25.40
N LYS A 46 -5.87 -11.14 -25.45
CA LYS A 46 -5.04 -11.74 -24.39
C LYS A 46 -5.20 -11.00 -23.05
N GLN A 47 -5.29 -9.67 -23.08
CA GLN A 47 -5.51 -8.86 -21.88
C GLN A 47 -6.89 -9.08 -21.25
N GLN A 48 -7.92 -9.25 -22.07
CA GLN A 48 -9.27 -9.61 -21.62
C GLN A 48 -9.33 -11.02 -21.01
N GLN A 49 -8.33 -11.87 -21.24
CA GLN A 49 -8.22 -13.19 -20.60
C GLN A 49 -7.73 -13.12 -19.15
N LEU A 50 -7.06 -12.04 -18.74
CA LEU A 50 -6.51 -11.88 -17.39
C LEU A 50 -7.55 -11.37 -16.39
N HIS A 51 -7.44 -11.81 -15.13
CA HIS A 51 -8.12 -11.16 -14.00
C HIS A 51 -7.48 -9.80 -13.73
N PRO A 52 -8.26 -8.74 -13.42
CA PRO A 52 -7.67 -7.46 -13.06
C PRO A 52 -6.88 -7.56 -11.76
N VAL A 53 -5.72 -6.89 -11.69
CA VAL A 53 -4.85 -6.82 -10.53
C VAL A 53 -4.96 -5.45 -9.88
N ILE A 54 -5.11 -5.42 -8.56
CA ILE A 54 -5.10 -4.20 -7.76
C ILE A 54 -3.91 -4.26 -6.79
N LEU A 55 -2.97 -3.33 -6.95
CA LEU A 55 -1.80 -3.18 -6.09
C LEU A 55 -2.15 -2.32 -4.87
N ILE A 56 -1.89 -2.84 -3.68
CA ILE A 56 -2.17 -2.19 -2.40
C ILE A 56 -0.84 -1.99 -1.65
N PRO A 57 -0.37 -0.75 -1.46
CA PRO A 57 0.93 -0.46 -0.85
C PRO A 57 0.94 -0.73 0.66
N GLY A 58 2.14 -0.75 1.24
CA GLY A 58 2.36 -0.86 2.68
C GLY A 58 2.47 0.51 3.35
N ALA A 59 2.88 0.52 4.62
CA ALA A 59 3.16 1.76 5.35
C ALA A 59 4.24 2.58 4.62
N GLY A 60 3.99 3.88 4.42
CA GLY A 60 4.88 4.76 3.65
C GLY A 60 4.97 4.44 2.15
N GLY A 61 4.17 3.51 1.62
CA GLY A 61 4.32 2.95 0.28
C GLY A 61 3.65 3.74 -0.85
N ASN A 62 3.13 4.93 -0.58
CA ASN A 62 2.63 5.84 -1.61
C ASN A 62 2.87 7.30 -1.23
N GLN A 63 2.80 8.19 -2.21
CA GLN A 63 2.87 9.63 -1.96
C GLN A 63 1.71 10.11 -1.07
N LEU A 64 2.00 11.10 -0.22
CA LEU A 64 1.03 11.84 0.57
C LEU A 64 1.22 13.32 0.33
N GLU A 65 0.13 14.06 0.11
CA GLU A 65 0.15 15.51 -0.03
C GLU A 65 -0.46 16.18 1.19
N ALA A 66 0.02 17.38 1.51
CA ALA A 66 -0.53 18.22 2.56
C ALA A 66 -0.85 19.64 2.06
N ARG A 67 -1.77 20.30 2.76
CA ARG A 67 -2.10 21.72 2.62
C ARG A 67 -2.18 22.33 4.01
N LEU A 68 -1.61 23.53 4.18
CA LEU A 68 -1.65 24.27 5.43
C LEU A 68 -2.74 25.34 5.37
N THR A 69 -3.59 25.41 6.40
CA THR A 69 -4.67 26.41 6.54
C THR A 69 -4.26 27.55 7.48
N GLU A 70 -5.15 28.49 7.72
CA GLU A 70 -4.92 29.62 8.64
C GLU A 70 -4.74 29.18 10.10
N GLU A 71 -5.25 28.01 10.48
CA GLU A 71 -5.11 27.44 11.82
C GLU A 71 -3.71 26.84 12.07
N TYR A 72 -2.89 26.70 11.02
CA TYR A 72 -1.57 26.10 11.16
C TYR A 72 -0.63 27.01 11.95
N SER A 73 -0.20 26.53 13.12
CA SER A 73 0.76 27.22 13.98
C SER A 73 2.17 26.64 13.79
N PRO A 74 3.06 27.29 13.01
CA PRO A 74 4.37 26.75 12.73
C PRO A 74 5.27 26.77 13.97
N SER A 75 5.93 25.65 14.27
CA SER A 75 6.88 25.55 15.39
C SER A 75 8.16 26.38 15.23
N SER A 76 8.45 26.85 14.01
CA SER A 76 9.61 27.67 13.70
C SER A 76 9.38 28.55 12.46
N LEU A 77 10.24 29.54 12.26
CA LEU A 77 10.22 30.36 11.05
C LEU A 77 10.47 29.52 9.78
N ALA A 78 11.33 28.50 9.86
CA ALA A 78 11.55 27.56 8.77
C ALA A 78 10.25 26.82 8.40
N CYS A 79 9.49 26.37 9.40
CA CYS A 79 8.20 25.69 9.18
C CYS A 79 7.08 26.63 8.75
N ARG A 80 7.25 27.94 8.84
CA ARG A 80 6.32 28.91 8.25
C ARG A 80 6.53 29.03 6.74
N VAL A 81 7.79 29.05 6.31
CA VAL A 81 8.18 29.34 4.93
C VAL A 81 8.25 28.08 4.07
N TRP A 82 8.71 26.96 4.62
CA TRP A 82 8.88 25.70 3.88
C TRP A 82 7.56 24.94 3.70
N PRO A 83 7.28 24.25 2.59
CA PRO A 83 8.02 24.35 1.33
C PRO A 83 7.71 25.68 0.64
N VAL A 84 8.73 26.23 -0.03
CA VAL A 84 8.66 27.48 -0.78
C VAL A 84 7.73 27.36 -1.98
N VAL A 85 7.75 26.20 -2.64
CA VAL A 85 6.93 25.90 -3.80
C VAL A 85 5.73 25.06 -3.37
N ARG A 86 4.53 25.54 -3.68
CA ARG A 86 3.27 24.82 -3.49
C ARG A 86 2.55 24.70 -4.82
N GLY A 87 1.92 23.55 -5.04
CA GLY A 87 1.09 23.28 -6.19
C GLY A 87 -0.27 23.98 -6.13
N ARG A 88 -1.13 23.63 -7.07
CA ARG A 88 -2.49 24.18 -7.19
C ARG A 88 -3.26 24.01 -5.88
N GLY A 89 -3.90 25.09 -5.41
CA GLY A 89 -4.70 25.08 -4.19
C GLY A 89 -3.87 24.97 -2.90
N GLY A 90 -2.55 25.20 -2.97
CA GLY A 90 -1.66 25.19 -1.80
C GLY A 90 -1.16 23.80 -1.39
N TRP A 91 -1.47 22.76 -2.16
CA TRP A 91 -1.02 21.40 -1.91
C TRP A 91 0.47 21.22 -2.23
N PHE A 92 1.18 20.46 -1.41
CA PHE A 92 2.56 20.05 -1.65
C PHE A 92 2.75 18.61 -1.20
N ARG A 93 3.77 17.93 -1.73
CA ARG A 93 4.11 16.57 -1.32
C ARG A 93 4.69 16.59 0.10
N LEU A 94 3.98 15.96 1.04
CA LEU A 94 4.43 15.75 2.41
C LEU A 94 5.30 14.49 2.50
N TRP A 95 4.96 13.45 1.74
CA TRP A 95 5.71 12.20 1.69
C TRP A 95 5.81 11.65 0.26
N PHE A 96 6.97 11.17 -0.20
CA PHE A 96 8.28 11.32 0.43
C PHE A 96 8.88 12.69 0.09
N ASP A 97 9.48 13.37 1.07
CA ASP A 97 10.23 14.62 0.85
C ASP A 97 11.67 14.46 1.38
N PRO A 98 12.69 14.47 0.51
CA PRO A 98 14.09 14.31 0.93
C PRO A 98 14.57 15.45 1.85
N SER A 99 13.86 16.59 1.91
CA SER A 99 14.22 17.68 2.81
C SER A 99 14.14 17.30 4.30
N VAL A 100 13.48 16.18 4.63
CA VAL A 100 13.40 15.63 6.00
C VAL A 100 14.78 15.35 6.63
N VAL A 101 15.83 15.12 5.84
CA VAL A 101 17.20 14.88 6.38
C VAL A 101 17.95 16.16 6.76
N VAL A 102 17.41 17.32 6.43
CA VAL A 102 18.03 18.62 6.71
C VAL A 102 17.42 19.19 7.98
N ALA A 103 18.15 19.21 9.09
CA ALA A 103 17.76 20.03 10.23
C ALA A 103 17.80 21.51 9.80
N PRO A 104 16.73 22.33 9.94
CA PRO A 104 15.55 22.23 10.82
C PRO A 104 14.25 21.67 10.19
N LEU A 105 14.27 21.25 8.93
CA LEU A 105 13.09 20.82 8.16
C LEU A 105 12.52 19.48 8.62
N THR A 106 13.33 18.62 9.26
CA THR A 106 12.86 17.40 9.93
C THR A 106 11.73 17.68 10.92
N ARG A 107 11.82 18.79 11.68
CA ARG A 107 10.78 19.19 12.62
C ARG A 107 9.50 19.62 11.90
N CYS A 108 9.63 20.36 10.80
CA CYS A 108 8.49 20.78 10.00
C CYS A 108 7.78 19.59 9.37
N PHE A 109 8.52 18.57 8.93
CA PHE A 109 7.96 17.31 8.49
C PHE A 109 7.19 16.64 9.64
N ALA A 110 7.84 16.45 10.79
CA ALA A 110 7.24 15.80 11.95
C ALA A 110 5.92 16.46 12.36
N ASP A 111 5.93 17.79 12.61
CA ASP A 111 4.74 18.55 13.02
C ASP A 111 3.54 18.40 12.08
N ARG A 112 3.80 18.22 10.77
CA ARG A 112 2.76 18.11 9.73
C ARG A 112 2.32 16.69 9.47
N MET A 113 3.20 15.72 9.75
CA MET A 113 2.93 14.30 9.59
C MET A 113 2.17 13.75 10.80
N THR A 114 2.36 14.34 11.99
CA THR A 114 1.67 13.99 13.23
C THR A 114 0.14 13.91 13.10
N LEU A 115 -0.41 12.85 13.67
CA LEU A 115 -1.84 12.72 13.95
C LEU A 115 -2.13 13.03 15.43
N PHE A 116 -3.37 13.38 15.72
CA PHE A 116 -3.86 13.56 17.08
C PHE A 116 -5.04 12.63 17.30
N TYR A 117 -4.98 11.86 18.39
CA TYR A 117 -6.14 11.15 18.87
C TYR A 117 -7.10 12.14 19.55
N ASP A 118 -8.33 12.21 19.05
CA ASP A 118 -9.39 13.02 19.63
C ASP A 118 -10.29 12.13 20.49
N SER A 119 -10.16 12.23 21.82
CA SER A 119 -10.90 11.37 22.74
C SER A 119 -12.41 11.63 22.73
N VAL A 120 -12.87 12.78 22.26
CA VAL A 120 -14.30 13.11 22.17
C VAL A 120 -14.89 12.51 20.91
N ALA A 121 -14.19 12.63 19.78
CA ALA A 121 -14.58 11.97 18.54
C ALA A 121 -14.32 10.46 18.56
N ASP A 122 -13.46 9.99 19.48
CA ASP A 122 -12.90 8.64 19.49
C ASP A 122 -12.35 8.29 18.10
N ASP A 123 -11.51 9.15 17.54
CA ASP A 123 -10.90 8.94 16.22
C ASP A 123 -9.62 9.78 16.09
N TYR A 124 -8.82 9.46 15.09
CA TYR A 124 -7.63 10.25 14.76
C TYR A 124 -7.97 11.36 13.78
N ARG A 125 -7.25 12.48 13.91
CA ARG A 125 -7.30 13.61 12.97
C ARG A 125 -5.91 14.15 12.70
N ASN A 126 -5.78 14.87 11.60
CA ASN A 126 -4.54 15.60 11.30
C ASN A 126 -4.23 16.63 12.39
N ALA A 127 -2.97 17.04 12.43
CA ALA A 127 -2.54 18.22 13.17
C ALA A 127 -3.41 19.45 12.85
N PRO A 128 -3.73 20.32 13.84
CA PRO A 128 -4.47 21.54 13.62
C PRO A 128 -3.88 22.38 12.48
N GLY A 129 -4.75 22.80 11.55
CA GLY A 129 -4.36 23.53 10.35
C GLY A 129 -3.63 22.73 9.26
N VAL A 130 -3.52 21.40 9.39
CA VAL A 130 -2.96 20.53 8.37
C VAL A 130 -4.07 19.68 7.74
N GLU A 131 -4.20 19.78 6.43
CA GLU A 131 -5.01 18.85 5.65
C GLU A 131 -4.12 17.91 4.87
N THR A 132 -4.54 16.66 4.71
CA THR A 132 -3.82 15.66 3.91
C THR A 132 -4.73 15.07 2.84
N ARG A 133 -4.13 14.63 1.75
CA ARG A 133 -4.81 13.85 0.73
C ARG A 133 -3.87 12.88 0.03
N VAL A 134 -4.49 11.85 -0.53
CA VAL A 134 -3.84 10.86 -1.38
C VAL A 134 -4.35 11.06 -2.80
N SER A 135 -3.44 11.33 -3.72
CA SER A 135 -3.73 11.49 -5.14
C SER A 135 -3.74 10.15 -5.90
N ASP A 136 -4.28 10.19 -7.11
CA ASP A 136 -4.16 9.14 -8.13
C ASP A 136 -4.66 7.75 -7.70
N PHE A 137 -5.70 7.69 -6.87
CA PHE A 137 -6.36 6.44 -6.55
C PHE A 137 -6.96 5.77 -7.79
N GLY A 138 -6.65 4.49 -8.00
CA GLY A 138 -6.91 3.74 -9.22
C GLY A 138 -5.69 3.65 -10.14
N SER A 139 -4.69 4.53 -10.00
CA SER A 139 -3.43 4.47 -10.73
C SER A 139 -2.30 3.93 -9.84
N THR A 140 -1.26 3.39 -10.48
CA THR A 140 -0.04 2.93 -9.81
C THR A 140 0.99 4.05 -9.66
N SER A 141 0.79 5.23 -10.25
CA SER A 141 1.79 6.31 -10.33
C SER A 141 2.43 6.67 -8.99
N THR A 142 1.62 6.88 -7.95
CA THR A 142 2.04 7.35 -6.63
C THR A 142 2.64 6.27 -5.73
N LEU A 143 2.44 4.99 -6.07
CA LEU A 143 3.05 3.84 -5.39
C LEU A 143 4.28 3.29 -6.12
N ARG A 144 4.51 3.68 -7.39
CA ARG A 144 5.74 3.29 -8.10
C ARG A 144 6.96 4.00 -7.55
N TYR A 145 6.86 5.32 -7.37
CA TYR A 145 7.94 6.18 -6.89
C TYR A 145 7.42 7.13 -5.83
N LEU A 146 8.05 7.15 -4.66
CA LEU A 146 7.68 8.08 -3.57
C LEU A 146 8.15 9.51 -3.86
N ASP A 147 9.20 9.66 -4.68
CA ASP A 147 9.58 10.92 -5.30
C ASP A 147 9.85 10.73 -6.82
N PRO A 148 8.98 11.22 -7.72
CA PRO A 148 9.21 11.17 -9.17
C PRO A 148 10.49 11.86 -9.65
N ASN A 149 11.08 12.77 -8.87
CA ASN A 149 12.35 13.42 -9.19
C ASN A 149 13.56 12.58 -8.75
N LEU A 150 13.37 11.59 -7.87
CA LEU A 150 14.42 10.72 -7.31
C LEU A 150 14.08 9.24 -7.53
N LYS A 151 13.73 8.87 -8.76
CA LYS A 151 13.24 7.52 -9.11
C LYS A 151 14.17 6.38 -8.71
N LEU A 152 15.49 6.60 -8.81
CA LEU A 152 16.51 5.61 -8.45
C LEU A 152 16.55 5.32 -6.95
N LEU A 153 16.21 6.30 -6.11
CA LEU A 153 16.29 6.20 -4.64
C LEU A 153 14.94 5.88 -4.00
N THR A 154 13.83 6.26 -4.64
CA THR A 154 12.49 6.20 -4.06
C THR A 154 11.55 5.24 -4.80
N GLY A 155 12.10 4.38 -5.65
CA GLY A 155 11.35 3.30 -6.28
C GLY A 155 10.84 2.32 -5.23
N TYR A 156 9.53 2.11 -5.20
CA TYR A 156 8.85 1.20 -4.28
C TYR A 156 8.22 0.04 -5.04
N MET A 157 7.01 0.17 -5.57
CA MET A 157 6.34 -0.88 -6.36
C MET A 157 6.65 -0.82 -7.87
N ASN A 158 7.56 0.06 -8.31
CA ASN A 158 7.83 0.22 -9.74
C ASN A 158 8.27 -1.07 -10.43
N VAL A 159 9.19 -1.83 -9.82
CA VAL A 159 9.72 -3.05 -10.45
C VAL A 159 8.64 -4.12 -10.55
N LEU A 160 7.85 -4.31 -9.49
CA LEU A 160 6.67 -5.18 -9.50
C LEU A 160 5.66 -4.77 -10.58
N ALA A 161 5.25 -3.50 -10.62
CA ALA A 161 4.28 -3.00 -11.60
C ALA A 161 4.80 -3.21 -13.04
N SER A 162 6.06 -2.88 -13.31
CA SER A 162 6.68 -3.11 -14.62
C SER A 162 6.85 -4.58 -14.98
N THR A 163 6.97 -5.45 -13.98
CA THR A 163 7.01 -6.90 -14.20
C THR A 163 5.63 -7.42 -14.63
N LEU A 164 4.56 -6.93 -14.01
CA LEU A 164 3.18 -7.23 -14.42
C LEU A 164 2.89 -6.68 -15.82
N GLU A 165 3.33 -5.46 -16.14
CA GLU A 165 3.16 -4.87 -17.46
C GLU A 165 3.80 -5.72 -18.57
N LYS A 166 5.00 -6.25 -18.31
CA LYS A 166 5.68 -7.18 -19.22
C LYS A 166 4.94 -8.52 -19.36
N ALA A 167 4.23 -8.96 -18.32
CA ALA A 167 3.37 -10.14 -18.35
C ALA A 167 2.05 -9.92 -19.12
N GLY A 168 1.77 -8.68 -19.53
CA GLY A 168 0.61 -8.33 -20.35
C GLY A 168 -0.43 -7.47 -19.63
N TYR A 169 -0.20 -7.10 -18.37
CA TYR A 169 -1.05 -6.14 -17.68
C TYR A 169 -0.88 -4.71 -18.25
N GLU A 170 -1.90 -3.88 -18.09
CA GLU A 170 -1.94 -2.50 -18.57
C GLU A 170 -2.60 -1.61 -17.53
N GLU A 171 -1.87 -0.57 -17.13
CA GLU A 171 -2.33 0.41 -16.16
C GLU A 171 -3.60 1.12 -16.64
N GLY A 172 -4.57 1.25 -15.74
CA GLY A 172 -5.86 1.88 -16.04
C GLY A 172 -6.83 0.98 -16.81
N PHE A 173 -6.41 -0.23 -17.22
CA PHE A 173 -7.28 -1.23 -17.83
C PHE A 173 -7.47 -2.47 -16.95
N ASN A 174 -6.41 -3.23 -16.70
CA ASN A 174 -6.45 -4.44 -15.87
C ASN A 174 -5.38 -4.45 -14.76
N LEU A 175 -4.66 -3.33 -14.60
CA LEU A 175 -3.75 -3.06 -13.49
C LEU A 175 -4.09 -1.71 -12.85
N PHE A 176 -4.32 -1.73 -11.54
CA PHE A 176 -4.73 -0.56 -10.78
C PHE A 176 -3.92 -0.43 -9.50
N GLY A 177 -3.83 0.77 -8.95
CA GLY A 177 -3.24 1.02 -7.63
C GLY A 177 -4.26 1.57 -6.65
N ALA A 178 -4.13 1.20 -5.38
CA ALA A 178 -5.02 1.64 -4.29
C ALA A 178 -4.24 2.31 -3.15
N PRO A 179 -3.60 3.47 -3.40
CA PRO A 179 -2.87 4.23 -2.38
C PRO A 179 -3.81 4.76 -1.28
N TYR A 180 -3.28 5.00 -0.08
CA TYR A 180 -4.03 5.49 1.08
C TYR A 180 -3.19 6.37 2.02
N ASP A 181 -3.84 7.00 2.99
CA ASP A 181 -3.14 7.75 4.02
C ASP A 181 -2.68 6.75 5.07
N PHE A 182 -1.45 6.27 4.88
CA PHE A 182 -0.87 5.16 5.62
C PHE A 182 -0.60 5.45 7.09
N ARG A 183 -0.83 6.68 7.56
CA ARG A 183 -0.75 7.05 8.98
C ARG A 183 -1.97 6.60 9.77
N TYR A 184 -3.13 6.54 9.11
CA TYR A 184 -4.36 6.08 9.73
C TYR A 184 -4.41 4.56 9.75
N GLY A 185 -5.11 4.00 10.74
CA GLY A 185 -5.35 2.58 10.88
C GLY A 185 -6.83 2.26 10.70
N LEU A 186 -7.24 1.16 11.33
CA LEU A 186 -8.63 0.85 11.61
C LEU A 186 -8.80 0.75 13.12
N ALA A 187 -10.04 0.77 13.57
CA ALA A 187 -10.39 0.52 14.96
C ALA A 187 -11.15 -0.81 15.11
N GLY A 188 -11.13 -1.32 16.34
CA GLY A 188 -11.91 -2.46 16.79
C GLY A 188 -13.42 -2.19 16.73
N PRO A 189 -14.24 -3.23 16.84
CA PRO A 189 -15.70 -3.10 16.78
C PRO A 189 -16.23 -2.05 17.78
N GLY A 190 -17.18 -1.22 17.32
CA GLY A 190 -17.80 -0.18 18.15
C GLY A 190 -17.11 1.19 18.12
N HIS A 191 -15.90 1.28 17.56
CA HIS A 191 -15.13 2.51 17.45
C HIS A 191 -15.16 3.07 16.01
N PRO A 192 -15.25 4.40 15.81
CA PRO A 192 -15.17 4.98 14.49
C PRO A 192 -13.72 5.00 13.99
N SER A 193 -13.55 4.85 12.69
CA SER A 193 -12.27 5.00 11.99
C SER A 193 -12.53 5.63 10.63
N ARG A 194 -12.80 6.94 10.59
CA ARG A 194 -13.38 7.61 9.41
C ARG A 194 -12.50 7.47 8.17
N VAL A 195 -11.20 7.73 8.28
CA VAL A 195 -10.27 7.68 7.15
C VAL A 195 -10.07 6.24 6.67
N GLY A 196 -9.83 5.30 7.60
CA GLY A 196 -9.67 3.89 7.29
C GLY A 196 -10.92 3.26 6.65
N SER A 197 -12.11 3.50 7.21
CA SER A 197 -13.38 2.99 6.68
C SER A 197 -13.71 3.58 5.30
N ALA A 198 -13.45 4.87 5.10
CA ALA A 198 -13.61 5.50 3.78
C ALA A 198 -12.67 4.88 2.74
N TYR A 199 -11.44 4.52 3.13
CA TYR A 199 -10.52 3.80 2.26
C TYR A 199 -11.03 2.39 1.92
N LEU A 200 -11.52 1.61 2.89
CA LEU A 200 -12.10 0.28 2.62
C LEU A 200 -13.26 0.37 1.61
N GLU A 201 -14.13 1.38 1.74
CA GLU A 201 -15.23 1.60 0.80
C GLU A 201 -14.73 1.95 -0.61
N ARG A 202 -13.72 2.83 -0.71
CA ARG A 202 -13.11 3.18 -2.00
C ARG A 202 -12.41 1.98 -2.65
N LEU A 203 -11.73 1.16 -1.86
CA LEU A 203 -11.09 -0.08 -2.33
C LEU A 203 -12.14 -1.06 -2.86
N ARG A 204 -13.24 -1.26 -2.13
CA ARG A 204 -14.38 -2.08 -2.60
C ARG A 204 -14.94 -1.59 -3.94
N LYS A 205 -15.16 -0.27 -4.09
CA LYS A 205 -15.63 0.34 -5.35
C LYS A 205 -14.63 0.20 -6.49
N LEU A 206 -13.32 0.27 -6.20
CA LEU A 206 -12.27 0.03 -7.20
C LEU A 206 -12.30 -1.41 -7.69
N VAL A 207 -12.47 -2.38 -6.79
CA VAL A 207 -12.64 -3.79 -7.15
C VAL A 207 -13.84 -3.95 -8.08
N GLU A 208 -15.01 -3.43 -7.70
CA GLU A 208 -16.23 -3.49 -8.52
C GLU A 208 -16.01 -2.89 -9.92
N SER A 209 -15.38 -1.71 -9.99
CA SER A 209 -15.10 -1.01 -11.24
C SER A 209 -14.10 -1.78 -12.12
N ALA A 210 -13.05 -2.34 -11.51
CA ALA A 210 -12.05 -3.14 -12.20
C ALA A 210 -12.66 -4.44 -12.75
N CYS A 211 -13.48 -5.14 -11.96
CA CYS A 211 -14.21 -6.32 -12.40
C CYS A 211 -15.14 -5.99 -13.58
N ALA A 212 -15.93 -4.92 -13.47
CA ALA A 212 -16.85 -4.49 -14.52
C ALA A 212 -16.12 -4.14 -15.83
N ALA A 213 -15.00 -3.41 -15.75
CA ALA A 213 -14.18 -3.05 -16.91
C ALA A 213 -13.50 -4.25 -17.57
N ASN A 214 -13.36 -5.38 -16.85
CA ASN A 214 -12.66 -6.58 -17.30
C ASN A 214 -13.62 -7.78 -17.47
N GLY A 215 -14.82 -7.51 -18.00
CA GLY A 215 -15.77 -8.56 -18.38
C GLY A 215 -16.37 -9.32 -17.20
N GLY A 216 -16.48 -8.68 -16.03
CA GLY A 216 -17.00 -9.28 -14.80
C GLY A 216 -16.04 -10.24 -14.11
N LYS A 217 -14.77 -10.28 -14.52
CA LYS A 217 -13.78 -11.17 -13.90
C LYS A 217 -13.43 -10.69 -12.49
N PRO A 218 -13.45 -11.57 -11.48
CA PRO A 218 -13.08 -11.20 -10.11
C PRO A 218 -11.62 -10.77 -10.04
N ALA A 219 -11.28 -9.81 -9.18
CA ALA A 219 -9.95 -9.22 -9.10
C ALA A 219 -8.97 -10.07 -8.28
N ILE A 220 -7.69 -9.97 -8.63
CA ILE A 220 -6.56 -10.43 -7.79
C ILE A 220 -6.07 -9.21 -7.00
N LEU A 221 -6.14 -9.29 -5.68
CA LEU A 221 -5.59 -8.26 -4.80
C LEU A 221 -4.14 -8.62 -4.50
N VAL A 222 -3.20 -7.73 -4.83
CA VAL A 222 -1.77 -7.92 -4.50
C VAL A 222 -1.38 -6.84 -3.51
N ALA A 223 -1.15 -7.24 -2.26
CA ALA A 223 -1.03 -6.31 -1.15
C ALA A 223 0.28 -6.50 -0.39
N HIS A 224 1.04 -5.44 -0.22
CA HIS A 224 2.33 -5.48 0.49
C HIS A 224 2.20 -4.97 1.92
N SER A 225 2.85 -5.65 2.87
CA SER A 225 2.98 -5.20 4.26
C SER A 225 1.63 -4.79 4.86
N LEU A 226 1.50 -3.61 5.48
CA LEU A 226 0.26 -3.05 6.02
C LEU A 226 -0.93 -3.11 5.03
N GLY A 227 -0.68 -3.01 3.73
CA GLY A 227 -1.70 -3.15 2.69
C GLY A 227 -2.42 -4.50 2.74
N GLY A 228 -1.73 -5.56 3.15
CA GLY A 228 -2.32 -6.88 3.35
C GLY A 228 -3.37 -6.92 4.45
N LEU A 229 -3.15 -6.17 5.54
CA LEU A 229 -4.12 -6.03 6.62
C LEU A 229 -5.37 -5.27 6.16
N TYR A 230 -5.18 -4.18 5.41
CA TYR A 230 -6.29 -3.44 4.80
C TYR A 230 -7.09 -4.28 3.80
N ALA A 231 -6.39 -5.01 2.93
CA ALA A 231 -7.02 -5.91 1.97
C ALA A 231 -7.86 -6.98 2.67
N LEU A 232 -7.30 -7.61 3.71
CA LEU A 232 -8.02 -8.57 4.54
C LEU A 232 -9.29 -7.95 5.14
N GLN A 233 -9.17 -6.77 5.76
CA GLN A 233 -10.29 -6.11 6.41
C GLN A 233 -11.38 -5.69 5.40
N MET A 234 -11.01 -5.25 4.19
CA MET A 234 -11.99 -4.96 3.13
C MET A 234 -12.75 -6.22 2.73
N VAL A 235 -12.02 -7.32 2.47
CA VAL A 235 -12.62 -8.58 2.04
C VAL A 235 -13.50 -9.16 3.14
N ALA A 236 -12.97 -9.36 4.35
CA ALA A 236 -13.69 -9.99 5.46
C ALA A 236 -14.93 -9.21 5.90
N ARG A 237 -14.91 -7.87 5.82
CA ARG A 237 -16.07 -7.01 6.15
C ARG A 237 -17.09 -6.91 5.01
N SER A 238 -16.78 -7.40 3.82
CA SER A 238 -17.72 -7.39 2.69
C SER A 238 -18.72 -8.55 2.77
N PRO A 239 -19.93 -8.43 2.19
CA PRO A 239 -20.89 -9.52 2.16
C PRO A 239 -20.31 -10.79 1.49
N PRO A 240 -20.61 -12.01 1.96
CA PRO A 240 -20.07 -13.24 1.35
C PRO A 240 -20.31 -13.35 -0.16
N ALA A 241 -21.53 -13.03 -0.62
CA ALA A 241 -21.86 -13.02 -2.05
C ALA A 241 -21.02 -11.99 -2.84
N TRP A 242 -20.70 -10.85 -2.24
CA TRP A 242 -19.84 -9.85 -2.87
C TRP A 242 -18.41 -10.37 -3.03
N ARG A 243 -17.85 -10.98 -1.98
CA ARG A 243 -16.48 -11.53 -2.00
C ARG A 243 -16.34 -12.60 -3.08
N ALA A 244 -17.28 -13.55 -3.11
CA ALA A 244 -17.28 -14.64 -4.09
C ALA A 244 -17.36 -14.16 -5.54
N ALA A 245 -18.11 -13.07 -5.79
CA ALA A 245 -18.27 -12.51 -7.13
C ALA A 245 -17.09 -11.62 -7.57
N ASN A 246 -16.42 -10.95 -6.63
CA ASN A 246 -15.51 -9.85 -6.96
C ASN A 246 -14.04 -10.10 -6.64
N VAL A 247 -13.71 -11.08 -5.79
CA VAL A 247 -12.33 -11.34 -5.36
C VAL A 247 -11.94 -12.77 -5.71
N LYS A 248 -10.99 -12.89 -6.64
CA LYS A 248 -10.50 -14.18 -7.12
C LYS A 248 -9.53 -14.80 -6.12
N ARG A 249 -8.63 -13.96 -5.60
CA ARG A 249 -7.60 -14.33 -4.64
C ARG A 249 -7.02 -13.08 -3.97
N LEU A 250 -6.66 -13.22 -2.71
CA LEU A 250 -5.79 -12.27 -2.00
C LEU A 250 -4.36 -12.81 -2.01
N VAL A 251 -3.45 -12.09 -2.67
CA VAL A 251 -2.01 -12.38 -2.69
C VAL A 251 -1.33 -11.34 -1.81
N THR A 252 -0.71 -11.78 -0.71
CA THR A 252 0.00 -10.88 0.20
C THR A 252 1.50 -11.04 0.08
N LEU A 253 2.19 -9.91 0.16
CA LEU A 253 3.65 -9.82 0.11
C LEU A 253 4.12 -9.28 1.46
N SER A 254 4.72 -10.12 2.29
CA SER A 254 5.24 -9.73 3.60
C SER A 254 4.20 -9.06 4.52
N ALA A 255 2.97 -9.57 4.57
CA ALA A 255 1.92 -8.99 5.42
C ALA A 255 2.16 -9.30 6.92
N PRO A 256 2.22 -8.28 7.80
CA PRO A 256 2.47 -8.45 9.23
C PRO A 256 1.18 -8.83 9.98
N TRP A 257 0.68 -10.05 9.78
CA TRP A 257 -0.62 -10.49 10.33
C TRP A 257 -0.71 -10.39 11.86
N GLY A 258 0.42 -10.49 12.56
CA GLY A 258 0.54 -10.32 14.01
C GLY A 258 1.26 -9.05 14.45
N GLY A 259 1.58 -8.11 13.55
CA GLY A 259 2.47 -6.99 13.85
C GLY A 259 3.95 -7.37 13.79
N SER A 260 4.84 -6.51 14.30
CA SER A 260 6.29 -6.74 14.31
C SER A 260 6.94 -6.25 15.61
N VAL A 261 7.93 -6.98 16.12
CA VAL A 261 8.73 -6.53 17.27
C VAL A 261 9.55 -5.28 16.94
N GLN A 262 9.87 -5.04 15.66
CA GLN A 262 10.50 -3.80 15.20
C GLN A 262 9.68 -2.56 15.59
N GLU A 263 8.35 -2.66 15.67
CA GLU A 263 7.50 -1.56 16.13
C GLU A 263 7.73 -1.21 17.60
N MET A 264 8.09 -2.18 18.45
CA MET A 264 8.46 -1.86 19.83
C MET A 264 9.74 -1.00 19.88
N LEU A 265 10.70 -1.23 18.98
CA LEU A 265 11.87 -0.35 18.85
C LEU A 265 11.47 1.04 18.32
N THR A 266 10.61 1.08 17.30
CA THR A 266 10.04 2.33 16.74
C THR A 266 9.42 3.18 17.86
N PHE A 267 8.58 2.59 18.71
CA PHE A 267 7.94 3.30 19.82
C PHE A 267 8.91 3.67 20.94
N ALA A 268 9.85 2.79 21.33
CA ALA A 268 10.74 3.06 22.46
C ALA A 268 11.82 4.10 22.14
N SER A 269 12.52 3.95 21.01
CA SER A 269 13.75 4.70 20.72
C SER A 269 13.76 5.41 19.36
N GLY A 270 12.70 5.23 18.56
CA GLY A 270 12.62 5.76 17.20
C GLY A 270 13.34 4.88 16.18
N ASN A 271 12.80 4.86 14.97
CA ASN A 271 13.38 4.12 13.86
C ASN A 271 13.54 5.03 12.65
N THR A 272 14.79 5.35 12.28
CA THR A 272 15.08 6.21 11.12
C THR A 272 14.98 5.48 9.79
N LEU A 273 14.66 4.17 9.79
CA LEU A 273 14.56 3.32 8.60
C LEU A 273 15.85 3.36 7.75
N GLY A 274 17.00 3.52 8.42
CA GLY A 274 18.31 3.63 7.76
C GLY A 274 18.59 4.98 7.09
N VAL A 275 17.72 5.98 7.23
CA VAL A 275 17.96 7.33 6.70
C VAL A 275 18.97 8.06 7.60
N PRO A 276 20.16 8.42 7.08
CA PRO A 276 21.19 9.07 7.89
C PRO A 276 20.78 10.51 8.24
N PHE A 277 21.32 11.02 9.35
CA PHE A 277 21.15 12.40 9.82
C PHE A 277 19.72 12.80 10.26
N VAL A 278 18.77 11.86 10.23
CA VAL A 278 17.43 12.06 10.78
C VAL A 278 17.47 11.95 12.31
N ASN A 279 16.83 12.91 13.00
CA ASN A 279 16.73 12.88 14.45
C ASN A 279 15.73 11.78 14.89
N ALA A 280 16.24 10.69 15.47
CA ALA A 280 15.45 9.54 15.89
C ALA A 280 14.38 9.90 16.91
N SER A 281 14.64 10.82 17.86
CA SER A 281 13.65 11.24 18.86
C SER A 281 12.51 12.04 18.24
N LEU A 282 12.79 12.98 17.32
CA LEU A 282 11.73 13.73 16.65
C LEU A 282 10.85 12.83 15.79
N ILE A 283 11.45 11.89 15.07
CA ILE A 283 10.71 10.94 14.24
C ILE A 283 9.98 9.91 15.10
N ARG A 284 10.53 9.49 16.24
CA ARG A 284 9.81 8.64 17.21
C ARG A 284 8.51 9.28 17.64
N ASP A 285 8.56 10.54 18.05
CA ASP A 285 7.38 11.22 18.59
C ASP A 285 6.30 11.36 17.50
N GLU A 286 6.68 11.60 16.25
CA GLU A 286 5.76 11.54 15.11
C GLU A 286 5.23 10.12 14.85
N GLN A 287 6.12 9.13 14.77
CA GLN A 287 5.77 7.72 14.50
C GLN A 287 4.80 7.15 15.54
N ARG A 288 4.95 7.54 16.82
CA ARG A 288 4.04 7.16 17.91
C ARG A 288 2.60 7.61 17.64
N THR A 289 2.41 8.71 16.90
CA THR A 289 1.09 9.27 16.64
C THR A 289 0.32 8.59 15.51
N ALA A 290 1.01 7.85 14.64
CA ALA A 290 0.36 7.11 13.57
C ALA A 290 -0.47 5.95 14.13
N GLU A 291 -1.78 5.99 13.93
CA GLU A 291 -2.71 4.93 14.34
C GLU A 291 -2.34 3.58 13.71
N SER A 292 -1.80 3.59 12.49
CA SER A 292 -1.29 2.39 11.82
C SER A 292 -0.09 1.74 12.53
N ASN A 293 0.79 2.52 13.15
CA ASN A 293 1.93 1.97 13.90
C ASN A 293 1.45 1.29 15.19
N LEU A 294 0.44 1.84 15.87
CA LEU A 294 -0.21 1.12 16.96
C LEU A 294 -0.80 -0.21 16.49
N TRP A 295 -1.44 -0.24 15.31
CA TRP A 295 -1.98 -1.47 14.71
C TRP A 295 -0.91 -2.52 14.40
N LEU A 296 0.32 -2.08 14.13
CA LEU A 296 1.45 -2.95 13.82
C LEU A 296 2.25 -3.43 15.05
N LEU A 297 1.87 -3.00 16.27
CA LEU A 297 2.45 -3.55 17.48
C LEU A 297 2.18 -5.06 17.61
N PRO A 298 3.10 -5.83 18.22
CA PRO A 298 2.95 -7.28 18.41
C PRO A 298 1.61 -7.70 19.03
N ALA A 299 0.85 -8.51 18.30
CA ALA A 299 -0.45 -9.01 18.71
C ALA A 299 -0.30 -10.18 19.71
N PRO A 300 -1.05 -10.20 20.83
CA PRO A 300 -1.02 -11.29 21.81
C PRO A 300 -1.33 -12.67 21.22
N ARG A 301 -2.17 -12.72 20.18
CA ARG A 301 -2.53 -13.92 19.42
C ARG A 301 -1.32 -14.64 18.83
N VAL A 302 -0.32 -13.90 18.37
CA VAL A 302 0.86 -14.44 17.69
C VAL A 302 2.02 -14.60 18.67
N PHE A 303 2.33 -13.53 19.40
CA PHE A 303 3.53 -13.50 20.25
C PHE A 303 3.28 -13.94 21.70
N GLY A 304 2.03 -14.12 22.11
CA GLY A 304 1.67 -14.69 23.41
C GLY A 304 2.41 -14.06 24.59
N ASN A 305 3.13 -14.91 25.34
CA ASN A 305 3.94 -14.54 26.51
C ASN A 305 5.43 -14.35 26.17
N THR A 306 5.82 -14.43 24.89
CA THR A 306 7.22 -14.27 24.47
C THR A 306 7.76 -12.94 24.97
N THR A 307 8.97 -12.95 25.52
CA THR A 307 9.61 -11.73 26.04
C THR A 307 10.20 -10.94 24.88
N LEU A 308 9.54 -9.85 24.52
CA LEU A 308 9.89 -9.01 23.38
C LEU A 308 10.81 -7.85 23.78
N VAL A 309 10.71 -7.38 25.03
CA VAL A 309 11.57 -6.32 25.56
C VAL A 309 11.98 -6.63 26.98
N VAL A 310 13.25 -6.42 27.32
CA VAL A 310 13.78 -6.46 28.69
C VAL A 310 14.34 -5.08 29.02
N SER A 311 13.87 -4.46 30.10
CA SER A 311 14.38 -3.17 30.58
C SER A 311 14.97 -3.33 31.97
N ARG A 312 16.30 -3.16 32.10
CA ARG A 312 16.98 -3.19 33.40
C ARG A 312 16.64 -1.97 34.25
N HIS A 313 16.58 -0.79 33.64
CA HIS A 313 16.15 0.46 34.28
C HIS A 313 14.79 0.33 35.01
N HIS A 314 13.81 -0.34 34.39
CA HIS A 314 12.48 -0.55 34.98
C HIS A 314 12.36 -1.85 35.79
N ASN A 315 13.43 -2.66 35.83
CA ASN A 315 13.43 -4.02 36.37
C ASN A 315 12.24 -4.86 35.87
N ARG A 316 11.97 -4.83 34.55
CA ARG A 316 10.76 -5.40 33.94
C ARG A 316 11.03 -6.03 32.57
N SER A 317 10.21 -7.01 32.22
CA SER A 317 10.12 -7.58 30.87
C SER A 317 8.72 -7.42 30.29
N TYR A 318 8.64 -7.19 28.98
CA TYR A 318 7.41 -6.92 28.24
C TYR A 318 7.17 -8.00 27.18
N SER A 319 5.90 -8.33 27.01
CA SER A 319 5.36 -9.24 25.99
C SER A 319 4.19 -8.55 25.30
N ALA A 320 3.66 -9.14 24.23
CA ALA A 320 2.48 -8.63 23.56
C ALA A 320 1.27 -8.46 24.51
N LYS A 321 1.13 -9.29 25.55
CA LYS A 321 0.02 -9.21 26.52
C LYS A 321 0.06 -8.01 27.46
N ASN A 322 1.23 -7.43 27.71
CA ASN A 322 1.39 -6.29 28.63
C ASN A 322 1.81 -5.00 27.89
N MET A 323 1.43 -4.89 26.61
CA MET A 323 1.73 -3.74 25.75
C MET A 323 1.29 -2.41 26.34
N THR A 324 0.16 -2.32 27.04
CA THR A 324 -0.28 -1.07 27.69
C THR A 324 0.69 -0.61 28.77
N GLN A 325 1.36 -1.52 29.48
CA GLN A 325 2.41 -1.18 30.42
C GLN A 325 3.69 -0.75 29.71
N PHE A 326 4.04 -1.42 28.61
CA PHE A 326 5.17 -1.00 27.77
C PHE A 326 5.00 0.44 27.29
N LEU A 327 3.82 0.79 26.75
CA LEU A 327 3.52 2.15 26.28
C LEU A 327 3.62 3.21 27.39
N ARG A 328 3.22 2.89 28.63
CA ARG A 328 3.43 3.77 29.79
C ARG A 328 4.92 3.95 30.11
N ASP A 329 5.66 2.84 30.20
CA ASP A 329 7.05 2.86 30.66
C ASP A 329 8.01 3.51 29.64
N ILE A 330 7.64 3.56 28.35
CA ILE A 330 8.35 4.36 27.34
C ILE A 330 7.94 5.85 27.32
N GLY A 331 7.07 6.27 28.23
CA GLY A 331 6.57 7.64 28.32
C GLY A 331 5.56 8.02 27.23
N PHE A 332 4.74 7.07 26.75
CA PHE A 332 3.70 7.32 25.74
C PHE A 332 2.29 7.01 26.28
N ASP A 333 1.92 7.69 27.38
CA ASP A 333 0.63 7.52 28.06
C ASP A 333 -0.58 7.77 27.15
N GLU A 334 -0.48 8.74 26.25
CA GLU A 334 -1.55 9.13 25.32
C GLU A 334 -1.95 8.02 24.34
N GLY A 335 -1.05 7.08 24.04
CA GLY A 335 -1.33 5.91 23.19
C GLY A 335 -1.93 4.72 23.93
N VAL A 336 -1.95 4.73 25.26
CA VAL A 336 -2.35 3.56 26.05
C VAL A 336 -3.83 3.24 25.88
N GLU A 337 -4.70 4.24 26.02
CA GLU A 337 -6.14 4.06 25.87
C GLU A 337 -6.55 3.77 24.41
N PRO A 338 -6.02 4.49 23.39
CA PRO A 338 -6.22 4.12 22.00
C PRO A 338 -5.79 2.68 21.70
N TYR A 339 -4.63 2.24 22.21
CA TYR A 339 -4.22 0.85 22.03
C TYR A 339 -5.19 -0.12 22.70
N ARG A 340 -5.54 0.13 23.96
CA ARG A 340 -6.38 -0.77 24.78
C ARG A 340 -7.79 -0.96 24.22
N GLU A 341 -8.45 0.13 23.85
CA GLU A 341 -9.85 0.12 23.43
C GLU A 341 -10.01 -0.10 21.93
N ARG A 342 -9.16 0.54 21.10
CA ARG A 342 -9.35 0.52 19.65
C ARG A 342 -8.54 -0.56 18.96
N ILE A 343 -7.26 -0.70 19.32
CA ILE A 343 -6.34 -1.53 18.55
C ILE A 343 -6.32 -2.98 19.04
N ARG A 344 -6.29 -3.19 20.34
CA ARG A 344 -6.21 -4.53 20.93
C ARG A 344 -7.37 -5.43 20.46
N PRO A 345 -8.65 -5.01 20.46
CA PRO A 345 -9.73 -5.84 19.94
C PRO A 345 -9.63 -6.11 18.44
N LEU A 346 -9.01 -5.20 17.67
CA LEU A 346 -8.78 -5.38 16.23
C LEU A 346 -7.72 -6.45 15.94
N VAL A 347 -6.66 -6.54 16.74
CA VAL A 347 -5.54 -7.49 16.49
C VAL A 347 -5.71 -8.85 17.16
N GLU A 348 -6.56 -8.94 18.18
CA GLU A 348 -6.89 -10.20 18.86
C GLU A 348 -7.63 -11.19 17.95
N THR A 349 -8.31 -10.70 16.91
CA THR A 349 -8.96 -11.54 15.90
C THR A 349 -8.30 -11.35 14.54
N LEU A 350 -8.11 -12.44 13.80
CA LEU A 350 -7.75 -12.39 12.38
C LEU A 350 -8.92 -12.96 11.59
N PRO A 351 -9.82 -12.11 11.05
CA PRO A 351 -11.05 -12.59 10.46
C PRO A 351 -10.74 -13.39 9.18
N GLU A 352 -11.55 -14.43 8.92
CA GLU A 352 -11.43 -15.20 7.70
C GLU A 352 -11.93 -14.39 6.48
N PRO A 353 -11.14 -14.26 5.41
CA PRO A 353 -11.57 -13.54 4.23
C PRO A 353 -12.67 -14.28 3.45
N GLY A 354 -12.77 -15.60 3.53
CA GLY A 354 -13.73 -16.40 2.76
C GLY A 354 -13.42 -16.42 1.26
N VAL A 355 -12.17 -16.14 0.90
CA VAL A 355 -11.60 -16.31 -0.44
C VAL A 355 -10.20 -16.91 -0.29
N PRO A 356 -9.66 -17.60 -1.31
CA PRO A 356 -8.30 -18.13 -1.23
C PRO A 356 -7.26 -17.03 -0.95
N VAL A 357 -6.28 -17.35 -0.10
CA VAL A 357 -5.16 -16.47 0.24
C VAL A 357 -3.84 -17.16 -0.11
N THR A 358 -2.93 -16.44 -0.79
CA THR A 358 -1.54 -16.86 -0.96
C THR A 358 -0.63 -15.84 -0.29
N CYS A 359 0.10 -16.25 0.75
CA CYS A 359 1.06 -15.42 1.47
C CYS A 359 2.45 -15.70 0.93
N LEU A 360 3.10 -14.70 0.32
CA LEU A 360 4.51 -14.75 -0.01
C LEU A 360 5.30 -14.10 1.12
N VAL A 361 6.21 -14.85 1.72
CA VAL A 361 6.89 -14.47 2.96
C VAL A 361 8.41 -14.60 2.81
N GLY A 362 9.15 -13.57 3.18
CA GLY A 362 10.61 -13.65 3.28
C GLY A 362 11.03 -14.46 4.50
N THR A 363 12.08 -15.27 4.37
CA THR A 363 12.66 -16.07 5.45
C THR A 363 14.18 -15.98 5.44
N GLY A 364 14.84 -16.32 6.55
CA GLY A 364 16.29 -16.33 6.68
C GLY A 364 16.95 -14.95 6.74
N VAL A 365 16.19 -13.88 7.00
CA VAL A 365 16.72 -12.52 7.17
C VAL A 365 16.63 -12.12 8.63
N ASP A 366 17.77 -11.73 9.22
CA ASP A 366 17.87 -11.29 10.62
C ASP A 366 16.79 -10.26 10.97
N THR A 367 15.81 -10.68 11.76
CA THR A 367 14.63 -9.88 12.12
C THR A 367 14.61 -9.66 13.63
N VAL A 368 14.36 -8.43 14.07
CA VAL A 368 14.29 -8.13 15.51
C VAL A 368 13.29 -9.04 16.20
N GLU A 369 13.75 -9.82 17.17
CA GLU A 369 12.95 -10.76 17.95
C GLU A 369 12.80 -10.31 19.41
N SER A 370 13.85 -9.70 19.98
CA SER A 370 13.81 -9.17 21.33
C SER A 370 14.79 -7.98 21.51
N LEU A 371 14.42 -7.03 22.36
CA LEU A 371 15.21 -5.82 22.65
C LEU A 371 15.64 -5.80 24.11
N VAL A 372 16.93 -5.59 24.38
CA VAL A 372 17.46 -5.50 25.75
C VAL A 372 17.98 -4.09 26.00
N TYR A 373 17.31 -3.39 26.92
CA TYR A 373 17.65 -2.05 27.37
C TYR A 373 18.38 -2.09 28.71
N GLY A 374 19.47 -1.34 28.80
CA GLY A 374 20.28 -1.19 30.01
C GLY A 374 19.71 -0.22 31.03
N GLU A 375 20.59 0.23 31.93
CA GLU A 375 20.27 1.24 32.96
C GLU A 375 20.00 2.64 32.38
N GLY A 376 20.47 2.90 31.16
CA GLY A 376 20.21 4.15 30.43
C GLY A 376 18.76 4.33 29.96
N GLY A 377 17.91 3.30 30.13
CA GLY A 377 16.50 3.35 29.74
C GLY A 377 16.27 3.36 28.23
N PHE A 378 15.04 3.65 27.81
CA PHE A 378 14.62 3.56 26.40
C PHE A 378 15.23 4.65 25.50
N GLU A 379 15.51 5.84 26.06
CA GLU A 379 16.12 6.96 25.33
C GLU A 379 17.55 6.67 24.87
N ALA A 380 18.29 5.84 25.61
CA ALA A 380 19.66 5.45 25.25
C ALA A 380 19.71 4.44 24.09
N GLY A 381 18.56 3.87 23.70
CA GLY A 381 18.49 2.76 22.77
C GLY A 381 18.82 1.41 23.44
N PRO A 382 18.57 0.29 22.73
CA PRO A 382 18.88 -1.03 23.24
C PRO A 382 20.40 -1.27 23.29
N GLU A 383 20.90 -1.88 24.37
CA GLU A 383 22.29 -2.36 24.47
C GLU A 383 22.52 -3.61 23.62
N LYS A 384 21.44 -4.39 23.41
CA LYS A 384 21.46 -5.60 22.59
C LYS A 384 20.12 -5.76 21.87
N VAL A 385 20.21 -6.05 20.58
CA VAL A 385 19.09 -6.54 19.77
C VAL A 385 19.32 -8.03 19.51
N VAL A 386 18.31 -8.84 19.80
CA VAL A 386 18.28 -10.26 19.47
C VAL A 386 17.53 -10.41 18.15
N TYR A 387 18.11 -11.17 17.23
CA TYR A 387 17.54 -11.43 15.92
C TYR A 387 17.06 -12.88 15.86
N GLY A 388 15.88 -13.06 15.26
CA GLY A 388 15.29 -14.33 14.89
C GLY A 388 14.92 -14.33 13.40
N ASP A 389 14.12 -15.30 12.99
CA ASP A 389 13.74 -15.49 11.60
C ASP A 389 12.60 -14.54 11.15
N GLY A 390 12.63 -14.18 9.88
CA GLY A 390 11.68 -13.30 9.21
C GLY A 390 12.25 -12.69 7.94
N ASP A 391 11.70 -11.54 7.56
CA ASP A 391 12.09 -10.80 6.34
C ASP A 391 12.95 -9.55 6.64
N GLY A 392 13.51 -9.45 7.84
CA GLY A 392 14.30 -8.30 8.31
C GLY A 392 13.46 -7.19 8.94
N THR A 393 12.13 -7.22 8.78
CA THR A 393 11.20 -6.29 9.43
C THR A 393 10.14 -7.04 10.22
N VAL A 394 9.54 -8.08 9.65
CA VAL A 394 8.40 -8.81 10.22
C VAL A 394 8.83 -10.22 10.60
N ASN A 395 8.58 -10.59 11.85
CA ASN A 395 8.90 -11.92 12.37
C ASN A 395 8.14 -13.01 11.60
N LEU A 396 8.78 -14.16 11.40
CA LEU A 396 8.19 -15.28 10.67
C LEU A 396 6.81 -15.68 11.23
N ASP A 397 6.68 -15.79 12.56
CA ASP A 397 5.41 -16.14 13.23
C ASP A 397 4.26 -15.18 12.87
N SER A 398 4.59 -13.91 12.62
CA SER A 398 3.63 -12.91 12.16
C SER A 398 3.32 -13.08 10.68
N LEU A 399 4.33 -13.35 9.84
CA LEU A 399 4.17 -13.58 8.39
C LEU A 399 3.32 -14.81 8.07
N VAL A 400 3.43 -15.89 8.86
CA VAL A 400 2.67 -17.14 8.68
C VAL A 400 1.46 -17.26 9.60
N GLY A 401 1.13 -16.20 10.35
CA GLY A 401 0.00 -16.15 11.28
C GLY A 401 -1.34 -16.73 10.77
N PRO A 402 -1.71 -16.58 9.48
CA PRO A 402 -2.92 -17.17 8.92
C PRO A 402 -2.99 -18.70 9.02
N ILE A 403 -1.86 -19.41 8.96
CA ILE A 403 -1.84 -20.88 9.07
C ILE A 403 -2.46 -21.32 10.39
N ASN A 404 -2.05 -20.66 11.48
CA ASN A 404 -2.54 -20.98 12.83
C ASN A 404 -3.91 -20.35 13.09
N ALA A 405 -4.16 -19.14 12.58
CA ALA A 405 -5.41 -18.43 12.85
C ALA A 405 -6.63 -19.06 12.16
N TRP A 406 -6.44 -19.73 11.02
CA TRP A 406 -7.52 -20.31 10.22
C TRP A 406 -7.43 -21.84 10.12
N SER A 407 -6.65 -22.50 10.99
CA SER A 407 -6.42 -23.96 10.95
C SER A 407 -7.70 -24.79 11.11
N ASP A 408 -8.68 -24.24 11.83
CA ASP A 408 -9.94 -24.92 12.15
C ASP A 408 -11.04 -24.65 11.10
N SER A 409 -10.73 -23.87 10.05
CA SER A 409 -11.67 -23.53 8.97
C SER A 409 -11.36 -24.35 7.71
N PRO A 410 -12.06 -25.48 7.47
CA PRO A 410 -11.79 -26.34 6.33
C PRO A 410 -12.12 -25.68 4.98
N GLU A 411 -12.94 -24.62 4.98
CA GLU A 411 -13.31 -23.88 3.76
C GLU A 411 -12.27 -22.80 3.40
N GLN A 412 -11.49 -22.31 4.37
CA GLN A 412 -10.52 -21.25 4.15
C GLN A 412 -9.21 -21.81 3.56
N VAL A 413 -9.00 -21.57 2.27
CA VAL A 413 -7.77 -21.97 1.58
C VAL A 413 -6.64 -20.96 1.86
N VAL A 414 -5.53 -21.45 2.41
CA VAL A 414 -4.29 -20.69 2.63
C VAL A 414 -3.12 -21.42 1.99
N GLU A 415 -2.35 -20.68 1.21
CA GLU A 415 -1.08 -21.13 0.65
C GLU A 415 0.02 -20.20 1.16
N VAL A 416 1.17 -20.77 1.53
CA VAL A 416 2.35 -19.99 1.91
C VAL A 416 3.49 -20.34 0.97
N VAL A 417 4.11 -19.31 0.41
CA VAL A 417 5.29 -19.40 -0.45
C VAL A 417 6.43 -18.71 0.28
N GLU A 418 7.36 -19.51 0.78
CA GLU A 418 8.58 -19.01 1.41
C GLU A 418 9.58 -18.54 0.35
N LEU A 419 10.22 -17.41 0.62
CA LEU A 419 11.21 -16.76 -0.23
C LEU A 419 12.50 -16.60 0.59
N PRO A 420 13.41 -17.57 0.55
CA PRO A 420 14.66 -17.53 1.32
C PRO A 420 15.50 -16.30 0.97
N GLU A 421 16.05 -15.66 2.01
CA GLU A 421 16.93 -14.48 1.95
C GLU A 421 16.30 -13.24 1.29
N VAL A 422 14.98 -13.23 1.10
CA VAL A 422 14.25 -12.07 0.57
C VAL A 422 13.81 -11.16 1.70
N SER A 423 14.32 -9.93 1.71
CA SER A 423 13.93 -8.93 2.72
C SER A 423 12.55 -8.33 2.48
N HIS A 424 12.01 -7.68 3.51
CA HIS A 424 10.67 -7.08 3.56
C HIS A 424 10.35 -6.23 2.33
N SER A 425 11.19 -5.23 2.04
CA SER A 425 11.05 -4.42 0.83
C SER A 425 11.70 -5.04 -0.40
N GLY A 426 12.60 -6.02 -0.20
CA GLY A 426 13.23 -6.79 -1.27
C GLY A 426 12.23 -7.55 -2.12
N ILE A 427 11.15 -8.08 -1.51
CA ILE A 427 10.10 -8.85 -2.20
C ILE A 427 9.46 -8.14 -3.41
N LEU A 428 9.51 -6.80 -3.45
CA LEU A 428 8.94 -5.98 -4.53
C LEU A 428 9.86 -5.83 -5.76
N LYS A 429 11.12 -6.24 -5.65
CA LYS A 429 12.16 -6.03 -6.68
C LYS A 429 13.14 -7.18 -6.85
N ASP A 430 13.24 -8.08 -5.88
CA ASP A 430 14.08 -9.26 -5.98
C ASP A 430 13.59 -10.15 -7.12
N LYS A 431 14.52 -10.65 -7.92
CA LYS A 431 14.16 -11.41 -9.13
C LYS A 431 13.45 -12.71 -8.78
N SER A 432 13.92 -13.43 -7.77
CA SER A 432 13.32 -14.70 -7.37
C SER A 432 11.92 -14.50 -6.81
N ALA A 433 11.72 -13.44 -6.02
CA ALA A 433 10.41 -13.05 -5.51
C ALA A 433 9.45 -12.68 -6.66
N LEU A 434 9.89 -11.83 -7.59
CA LEU A 434 9.07 -11.43 -8.75
C LEU A 434 8.69 -12.61 -9.64
N ASP A 435 9.62 -13.54 -9.87
CA ASP A 435 9.35 -14.77 -10.63
C ASP A 435 8.27 -15.62 -9.94
N GLN A 436 8.29 -15.73 -8.60
CA GLN A 436 7.25 -16.45 -7.84
C GLN A 436 5.91 -15.70 -7.84
N ILE A 437 5.91 -14.37 -7.68
CA ILE A 437 4.69 -13.55 -7.76
C ILE A 437 4.03 -13.74 -9.12
N LEU A 438 4.79 -13.69 -10.22
CA LEU A 438 4.27 -13.94 -11.56
C LEU A 438 3.73 -15.35 -11.70
N ARG A 439 4.43 -16.39 -11.22
CA ARG A 439 3.93 -17.77 -11.27
C ARG A 439 2.59 -17.93 -10.55
N VAL A 440 2.45 -17.32 -9.37
CA VAL A 440 1.19 -17.33 -8.62
C VAL A 440 0.08 -16.65 -9.42
N ILE A 441 0.34 -15.45 -9.97
CA ILE A 441 -0.64 -14.71 -10.77
C ILE A 441 -1.03 -15.47 -12.06
N ASP A 442 -0.05 -16.04 -12.76
CA ASP A 442 -0.28 -16.84 -13.96
C ASP A 442 -1.10 -18.09 -13.65
N ALA A 443 -0.80 -18.79 -12.56
CA ALA A 443 -1.59 -19.95 -12.12
C ALA A 443 -3.05 -19.58 -11.83
N ILE A 444 -3.30 -18.42 -11.20
CA ILE A 444 -4.65 -17.91 -10.96
C ILE A 444 -5.38 -17.65 -12.29
N ASN A 445 -4.72 -17.03 -13.26
CA ASN A 445 -5.28 -16.74 -14.58
C ASN A 445 -5.54 -18.01 -15.41
N LEU A 446 -4.65 -19.00 -15.35
CA LEU A 446 -4.80 -20.27 -16.07
C LEU A 446 -5.95 -21.12 -15.52
N ASN A 447 -6.08 -21.20 -14.19
CA ASN A 447 -7.18 -21.94 -13.54
C ASN A 447 -8.57 -21.36 -13.86
N ALA A 448 -8.66 -20.11 -14.31
CA ALA A 448 -9.90 -19.52 -14.79
C ALA A 448 -10.23 -19.92 -16.24
N THR A 449 -9.22 -20.24 -17.04
CA THR A 449 -9.38 -20.59 -18.46
C THR A 449 -9.90 -22.02 -18.63
N THR A 450 -9.57 -22.92 -17.71
CA THR A 450 -10.12 -24.29 -17.66
C THR A 450 -11.59 -24.32 -17.28
N SER A 451 -12.07 -23.41 -16.42
CA SER A 451 -13.50 -23.33 -16.07
C SER A 451 -14.37 -22.77 -17.21
N ALA A 452 -13.81 -21.91 -18.07
CA ALA A 452 -14.52 -21.34 -19.22
C ALA A 452 -14.62 -22.30 -20.41
N SER A 453 -13.70 -23.28 -20.51
CA SER A 453 -13.69 -24.29 -21.57
C SER A 453 -14.54 -25.53 -21.25
N SER A 454 -14.92 -25.74 -19.98
CA SER A 454 -15.81 -26.83 -19.55
C SER A 454 -17.31 -26.54 -19.72
N ILE A 455 -17.71 -25.34 -20.17
CA ILE A 455 -19.14 -24.98 -20.35
C ILE A 455 -19.65 -25.23 -21.79
N ASN A 456 -18.80 -25.67 -22.73
CA ASN A 456 -19.20 -25.84 -24.13
C ASN A 456 -19.01 -27.26 -24.71
N ARG A 457 -19.01 -28.30 -23.88
CA ARG A 457 -19.13 -29.70 -24.32
C ARG A 457 -20.01 -30.53 -23.38
N SER A 458 -21.33 -30.33 -23.46
CA SER A 458 -22.29 -31.42 -23.20
C SER A 458 -23.66 -31.06 -23.77
N SER A 459 -23.74 -31.00 -25.10
CA SER A 459 -25.00 -31.17 -25.80
C SER A 459 -24.71 -32.03 -27.01
N GLN A 460 -25.47 -33.13 -27.10
CA GLN A 460 -25.58 -34.12 -28.18
C GLN A 460 -25.01 -35.52 -27.88
N ASP A 461 -25.98 -36.43 -27.79
CA ASP A 461 -25.99 -37.85 -28.19
C ASP A 461 -25.55 -38.89 -27.13
N VAL A 462 -26.28 -39.99 -26.85
CA VAL A 462 -27.47 -40.59 -27.48
C VAL A 462 -28.12 -41.62 -26.53
N LEU A 463 -29.43 -41.83 -26.73
CA LEU A 463 -30.34 -42.84 -26.17
C LEU A 463 -29.95 -44.31 -26.44
N TYR A 464 -30.60 -45.22 -25.70
CA TYR A 464 -30.73 -46.69 -25.85
C TYR A 464 -29.59 -47.57 -25.29
N ASN A 465 -29.73 -48.07 -24.07
CA ASN A 465 -30.46 -49.30 -23.68
C ASN A 465 -30.29 -49.55 -22.18
#